data_AF-A0A961JPZ3-F1
#
_entry.id   AF-A0A961JPZ3-F1
#
_cell.length_a   1.000
_cell.length_b   1.000
_cell.length_c   1.000
_cell.angle_alpha   90.00
_cell.angle_beta   90.00
_cell.angle_gamma   90.00
#
_symmetry.space_group_name_H-M   'P 1'
#
loop_
_entity.id
_entity.type
_entity.pdbx_description
1 polymer ?
#
loop_
_entity_poly.entity_id
_entity_poly.type
_entity_poly.pdbx_seq_one_letter_code
_entity_poly.pdbx_strand_id
1 'polypeptide(L)'
;MTRLFTLLAFLAAVTLPARAETEEIVAGLSQNVVSITATFVGSEILIFGAIKREAPAPEGELGVAVVVEGPSHPITVRRKDRRMGIWVNTDSVEVQRA
;
A
#
# COMPACT_ATOMS: atom_id res chain seq x y z
N MET A 1 17.47 20.11 -50.69
CA MET A 1 17.22 18.81 -50.02
C MET A 1 17.66 18.81 -48.56
N THR A 2 18.76 19.48 -48.20
CA THR A 2 19.26 19.63 -46.82
C THR A 2 18.24 20.23 -45.84
N ARG A 3 17.45 21.23 -46.28
CA ARG A 3 16.45 21.89 -45.42
C ARG A 3 15.29 20.98 -44.99
N LEU A 4 14.89 20.06 -45.87
CA LEU A 4 13.85 19.08 -45.57
C LEU A 4 14.35 18.04 -44.56
N PHE A 5 15.61 17.62 -44.70
CA PHE A 5 16.26 16.70 -43.76
C PHE A 5 16.39 17.30 -42.36
N THR A 6 16.77 18.59 -42.25
CA THR A 6 16.81 19.28 -40.96
C THR A 6 15.43 19.42 -40.32
N LEU A 7 14.38 19.66 -41.10
CA LEU A 7 13.01 19.76 -40.59
C LEU A 7 12.52 18.40 -40.06
N LEU A 8 12.80 17.33 -40.81
CA LEU A 8 12.43 15.97 -40.42
C LEU A 8 13.18 15.52 -39.15
N ALA A 9 14.46 15.84 -39.05
CA ALA A 9 15.27 15.55 -37.87
C ALA A 9 14.78 16.33 -36.63
N PHE A 10 14.38 17.59 -36.81
CA PHE A 10 13.81 18.40 -35.72
C PHE A 10 12.46 17.84 -35.26
N LEU A 11 11.59 17.44 -36.19
CA LEU A 11 10.29 16.85 -35.86
C LEU A 11 10.45 15.52 -35.11
N ALA A 12 11.41 14.69 -35.51
CA ALA A 12 11.73 13.43 -34.83
C ALA A 12 12.26 13.66 -33.40
N ALA A 13 13.07 14.71 -33.19
CA ALA A 13 13.60 15.06 -31.87
C ALA A 13 12.51 15.51 -30.89
N VAL A 14 11.46 16.20 -31.38
CA VAL A 14 10.33 16.66 -30.54
C VAL A 14 9.40 15.51 -30.12
N THR A 15 9.38 14.41 -30.88
CA THR A 15 8.54 13.23 -30.56
C THR A 15 9.19 12.24 -29.59
N LEU A 16 10.42 12.49 -29.15
CA LEU A 16 11.07 11.62 -28.17
C LEU A 16 10.28 11.67 -26.86
N PRO A 17 9.80 10.53 -26.32
CA PRO A 17 9.10 10.52 -25.05
C PRO A 17 10.05 11.07 -23.98
N ALA A 18 9.62 12.12 -23.28
CA ALA A 18 10.30 12.57 -22.08
C ALA A 18 10.35 11.38 -21.13
N ARG A 19 11.57 10.91 -20.82
CA ARG A 19 11.76 9.91 -19.78
C ARG A 19 11.45 10.59 -18.46
N ALA A 20 10.20 10.43 -18.00
CA ALA A 20 9.89 10.70 -16.61
C ALA A 20 10.71 9.72 -15.78
N GLU A 21 11.63 10.24 -14.97
CA GLU A 21 12.38 9.42 -14.03
C GLU A 21 11.40 9.01 -12.92
N THR A 22 11.00 7.75 -12.96
CA THR A 22 10.02 7.19 -12.04
C THR A 22 10.67 7.04 -10.66
N GLU A 23 10.19 7.78 -9.66
CA GLU A 23 10.53 7.47 -8.27
C GLU A 23 9.85 6.15 -7.88
N GLU A 24 10.64 5.19 -7.41
CA GLU A 24 10.15 3.89 -6.97
C GLU A 24 10.20 3.83 -5.44
N ILE A 25 9.03 3.66 -4.81
CA ILE A 25 8.92 3.41 -3.39
C ILE A 25 9.06 1.91 -3.17
N VAL A 26 10.16 1.49 -2.54
CA VAL A 26 10.32 0.11 -2.07
C VAL A 26 9.95 0.10 -0.60
N ALA A 27 8.84 -0.57 -0.26
CA ALA A 27 8.34 -0.70 1.11
C ALA A 27 8.22 -2.17 1.51
N GLY A 28 8.50 -2.45 2.78
CA GLY A 28 8.33 -3.76 3.39
C GLY A 28 7.59 -3.64 4.72
N LEU A 29 6.86 -4.69 5.06
CA LEU A 29 6.20 -4.85 6.35
C LEU A 29 6.91 -5.96 7.12
N SER A 30 7.14 -5.76 8.41
CA SER A 30 7.71 -6.82 9.25
C SER A 30 6.79 -8.04 9.33
N GLN A 31 5.47 -7.85 9.24
CA GLN A 31 4.45 -8.89 9.30
C GLN A 31 3.27 -8.50 8.43
N ASN A 32 2.91 -9.33 7.45
CA ASN A 32 1.80 -9.06 6.54
C ASN A 32 0.46 -9.61 7.07
N VAL A 33 0.53 -10.45 8.11
CA VAL A 33 -0.63 -11.12 8.71
C VAL A 33 -0.46 -11.14 10.23
N VAL A 34 -1.45 -10.60 10.94
CA VAL A 34 -1.54 -10.68 12.39
C VAL A 34 -2.66 -11.64 12.76
N SER A 35 -2.33 -12.73 13.45
CA SER A 35 -3.32 -13.67 13.97
C SER A 35 -3.87 -13.19 15.31
N ILE A 36 -5.18 -12.94 15.38
CA ILE A 36 -5.86 -12.57 16.61
C ILE A 36 -6.35 -13.86 17.31
N THR A 37 -5.78 -14.17 18.48
CA THR A 37 -6.16 -15.31 19.31
C THR A 37 -6.78 -14.84 20.63
N ALA A 38 -7.27 -15.77 21.45
CA ALA A 38 -7.90 -15.46 22.74
C ALA A 38 -6.97 -14.76 23.75
N THR A 39 -5.65 -14.79 23.52
CA THR A 39 -4.64 -14.13 24.36
C THR A 39 -3.94 -12.99 23.61
N PHE A 40 -4.55 -12.49 22.54
CA PHE A 40 -3.97 -11.40 21.76
C PHE A 40 -4.00 -10.09 22.57
N VAL A 41 -2.82 -9.54 22.84
CA VAL A 41 -2.63 -8.30 23.62
C VAL A 41 -2.32 -7.08 22.75
N GLY A 42 -2.38 -7.24 21.42
CA GLY A 42 -1.93 -6.25 20.44
C GLY A 42 -0.75 -6.76 19.61
N SER A 43 -0.42 -6.03 18.56
CA SER A 43 0.72 -6.32 17.68
C SER A 43 1.34 -5.03 17.19
N GLU A 44 2.66 -5.00 17.16
CA GLU A 44 3.44 -3.87 16.64
C GLU A 44 3.71 -4.07 15.15
N ILE A 45 3.40 -3.06 14.34
CA ILE A 45 3.65 -3.07 12.89
C ILE A 45 4.84 -2.15 12.62
N LEU A 46 5.97 -2.75 12.22
CA LEU A 46 7.14 -2.00 11.76
C LEU A 46 7.08 -1.84 10.24
N ILE A 47 7.09 -0.58 9.81
CA ILE A 47 7.05 -0.17 8.40
C ILE A 47 8.40 0.45 8.06
N PHE A 48 9.04 -0.09 7.02
CA PHE A 48 10.32 0.40 6.54
C PHE A 48 10.28 0.50 5.02
N GLY A 49 11.00 1.47 4.49
CA GLY A 49 11.10 1.69 3.06
C GLY A 49 12.20 2.67 2.72
N ALA A 50 12.50 2.76 1.43
CA ALA A 50 13.46 3.69 0.89
C ALA A 50 12.93 4.27 -0.42
N ILE A 51 13.31 5.51 -0.71
CA ILE A 51 13.02 6.17 -1.97
C ILE A 51 14.20 5.91 -2.88
N LYS A 52 14.02 5.06 -3.88
CA LYS A 52 15.04 4.81 -4.91
C LYS A 52 14.88 5.88 -6.00
N ARG A 53 15.99 6.53 -6.36
CA ARG A 53 16.05 7.54 -7.42
C ARG A 53 17.29 7.39 -8.28
N GLU A 54 17.16 7.71 -9.56
CA GLU A 54 18.27 7.76 -10.52
C GLU A 54 18.77 9.20 -10.76
N ALA A 55 17.93 10.21 -10.47
CA ALA A 55 18.23 11.64 -10.55
C ALA A 55 18.33 12.34 -9.17
N PRO A 56 18.85 13.59 -9.12
CA PRO A 56 18.83 14.43 -7.92
C PRO A 56 17.43 14.65 -7.35
N ALA A 57 17.36 14.98 -6.05
CA ALA A 57 16.08 15.27 -5.39
C ALA A 57 15.34 16.43 -6.08
N PRO A 58 14.01 16.33 -6.29
CA PRO A 58 13.22 17.43 -6.83
C PRO A 58 13.24 18.64 -5.89
N GLU A 59 13.07 19.85 -6.44
CA GLU A 59 12.89 21.06 -5.64
C GLU A 59 11.52 21.01 -4.96
N GLY A 60 11.51 20.93 -3.62
CA GLY A 60 10.30 20.89 -2.80
C GLY A 60 10.40 19.90 -1.63
N GLU A 61 9.37 19.87 -0.79
CA GLU A 61 9.26 18.89 0.29
C GLU A 61 8.68 17.58 -0.26
N LEU A 62 9.41 16.49 -0.01
CA LEU A 62 8.93 15.14 -0.30
C LEU A 62 8.32 14.54 0.98
N GLY A 63 7.07 14.11 0.88
CA GLY A 63 6.33 13.49 1.98
C GLY A 63 6.03 12.02 1.70
N VAL A 64 6.00 11.20 2.75
CA VAL A 64 5.54 9.82 2.71
C VAL A 64 4.32 9.70 3.61
N ALA A 65 3.20 9.20 3.07
CA ALA A 65 2.00 8.92 3.83
C ALA A 65 1.88 7.41 4.07
N VAL A 66 1.59 7.04 5.31
CA VAL A 66 1.31 5.67 5.73
C VAL A 66 -0.09 5.63 6.29
N VAL A 67 -0.95 4.76 5.74
CA VAL A 67 -2.35 4.64 6.13
C VAL A 67 -2.61 3.24 6.66
N VAL A 68 -3.18 3.15 7.86
CA VAL A 68 -3.67 1.91 8.45
C VAL A 68 -5.18 2.00 8.53
N GLU A 69 -5.89 1.12 7.81
CA GLU A 69 -7.34 1.09 7.79
C GLU A 69 -7.88 -0.17 8.49
N GLY A 70 -8.91 0.02 9.31
CA GLY A 70 -9.67 -1.07 9.91
C GLY A 70 -10.77 -1.61 8.97
N PRO A 71 -11.70 -2.43 9.48
CA PRO A 71 -12.81 -2.94 8.68
C PRO A 71 -13.64 -1.81 8.07
N SER A 72 -13.82 -1.84 6.74
CA SER A 72 -14.56 -0.81 6.01
C SER A 72 -16.07 -0.84 6.28
N HIS A 73 -16.56 -1.95 6.81
CA HIS A 73 -17.95 -2.20 7.15
C HIS A 73 -18.04 -2.80 8.55
N PRO A 74 -19.20 -2.67 9.25
CA PRO A 74 -19.42 -3.38 10.50
C PRO A 74 -19.20 -4.88 10.32
N ILE A 75 -18.44 -5.48 11.23
CA ILE A 75 -18.20 -6.93 11.23
C ILE A 75 -18.76 -7.56 12.50
N THR A 76 -19.41 -8.72 12.36
CA THR A 76 -19.89 -9.48 13.52
C THR A 76 -18.86 -10.53 13.92
N VAL A 77 -18.27 -10.37 15.10
CA VAL A 77 -17.42 -11.38 15.73
C VAL A 77 -18.30 -12.32 16.53
N ARG A 78 -18.09 -13.64 16.39
CA ARG A 78 -18.91 -14.67 17.07
C ARG A 78 -18.05 -15.52 17.98
N ARG A 79 -18.52 -15.78 19.21
CA ARG A 79 -17.89 -16.75 20.12
C ARG A 79 -18.48 -18.13 19.86
N LYS A 80 -17.61 -19.13 19.69
CA LYS A 80 -18.00 -20.54 19.62
C LYS A 80 -17.88 -21.16 21.00
N ASP A 81 -18.95 -21.82 21.45
CA ASP A 81 -18.93 -22.68 22.62
C ASP A 81 -19.43 -24.08 22.25
N ARG A 82 -19.04 -25.08 23.04
CA ARG A 82 -19.45 -26.47 22.81
C ARG A 82 -20.78 -26.73 23.51
N ARG A 83 -21.82 -27.06 22.74
CA ARG A 83 -23.16 -27.41 23.23
C ARG A 83 -23.52 -28.79 22.73
N MET A 84 -23.94 -29.69 23.63
CA MET A 84 -24.35 -31.06 23.28
C MET A 84 -23.33 -31.80 22.38
N GLY A 85 -22.04 -31.60 22.62
CA GLY A 85 -20.95 -32.26 21.89
C GLY A 85 -20.49 -31.57 20.58
N ILE A 86 -21.27 -30.63 20.04
CA ILE A 86 -20.93 -29.89 18.82
C ILE A 86 -20.54 -28.44 19.10
N TRP A 87 -19.76 -27.82 18.21
CA TRP A 87 -19.40 -26.40 18.29
C TRP A 87 -20.49 -25.54 17.65
N VAL A 88 -21.02 -24.59 18.40
CA VAL A 88 -22.01 -23.63 17.89
C VAL A 88 -21.61 -22.22 18.28
N ASN A 89 -21.94 -21.26 17.42
CA ASN A 89 -21.78 -19.85 17.75
C ASN A 89 -22.86 -19.48 18.78
N THR A 90 -22.45 -19.14 20.00
CA THR A 90 -23.35 -18.82 21.11
C THR A 90 -23.59 -17.34 21.25
N ASP A 91 -22.50 -16.56 21.25
CA ASP A 91 -22.55 -15.11 21.45
C ASP A 91 -22.00 -14.38 20.22
N SER A 92 -22.36 -13.11 20.07
CA SER A 92 -21.84 -12.24 19.02
C SER A 92 -21.68 -10.80 19.47
N VAL A 93 -20.67 -10.13 18.96
CA VAL A 93 -20.42 -8.69 19.11
C VAL A 93 -20.27 -8.08 17.73
N GLU A 94 -20.95 -6.96 17.51
CA GLU A 94 -20.75 -6.14 16.32
C GLU A 94 -19.64 -5.12 16.59
N VAL A 95 -18.64 -5.12 15.72
CA VAL A 95 -17.55 -4.14 15.73
C VAL A 95 -17.87 -3.12 14.64
N GLN A 96 -18.16 -1.90 15.07
CA GLN A 96 -18.47 -0.78 14.17
C GLN A 96 -17.18 -0.17 13.62
N ARG A 97 -17.35 0.64 12.57
CA ARG A 97 -16.25 1.42 11.98
C ARG A 97 -15.62 2.32 13.04
N ALA A 98 -14.29 2.35 13.07
CA ALA A 98 -13.50 3.28 13.89
C ALA A 98 -13.44 4.67 13.28
#